data_AF-A0A2G9P0S4-F1
#
_entry.id   AF-A0A2G9P0S4-F1
#
_cell.length_a   1.000
_cell.length_b   1.000
_cell.length_c   1.000
_cell.angle_alpha   90.00
_cell.angle_beta   90.00
_cell.angle_gamma   90.00
#
_symmetry.space_group_name_H-M   'P 1'
#
loop_
_entity.id
_entity.type
_entity.pdbx_description
1 polymer ?
#
loop_
_entity_poly.entity_id
_entity_poly.type
_entity_poly.pdbx_seq_one_letter_code
_entity_poly.pdbx_strand_id
1 'polypeptide(L)'
;MNKKISAIIAGAMTAVLLIPAMSIAYAEAVPYLGNVGPEGQTGSYTLEEALKLSQARVAKAAENKGLGSGTPYFAVDGIFGALGISTGVFGSIAFALFAKGRKGKYAAQGRG
;
A
#
# COMPACT_ATOMS: atom_id res chain seq x y z
N MET A 1 -10.44 -17.38 -25.65
CA MET A 1 -11.01 -16.32 -24.78
C MET A 1 -11.39 -15.13 -25.66
N ASN A 2 -12.61 -14.62 -25.57
CA ASN A 2 -13.11 -13.57 -26.45
C ASN A 2 -12.40 -12.24 -26.14
N LYS A 3 -11.89 -11.54 -27.17
CA LYS A 3 -11.03 -10.35 -27.03
C LYS A 3 -11.71 -9.24 -26.20
N LYS A 4 -13.04 -9.14 -26.29
CA LYS A 4 -13.87 -8.21 -25.52
C LYS A 4 -13.92 -8.54 -24.02
N ILE A 5 -14.02 -9.82 -23.66
CA ILE A 5 -14.04 -10.29 -22.27
C ILE A 5 -12.67 -10.04 -21.62
N SER A 6 -11.58 -10.26 -22.36
CA SER A 6 -10.23 -9.97 -21.88
C SER A 6 -10.00 -8.48 -21.60
N ALA A 7 -10.56 -7.60 -22.44
CA ALA A 7 -10.44 -6.15 -22.25
C ALA A 7 -11.21 -5.64 -21.04
N ILE A 8 -12.41 -6.19 -20.78
CA ILE A 8 -13.23 -5.83 -19.62
C ILE A 8 -12.54 -6.27 -18.32
N ILE A 9 -12.00 -7.50 -18.29
CA ILE A 9 -11.27 -8.00 -17.11
C ILE A 9 -10.02 -7.15 -16.84
N ALA A 10 -9.25 -6.83 -17.88
CA ALA A 10 -8.07 -5.98 -17.74
C ALA A 10 -8.43 -4.57 -17.22
N GLY A 11 -9.48 -3.95 -17.77
CA GLY A 11 -9.95 -2.64 -17.31
C GLY A 11 -10.43 -2.64 -15.86
N ALA A 12 -11.18 -3.67 -15.45
CA ALA A 12 -11.65 -3.82 -14.09
C ALA A 12 -10.48 -4.02 -13.10
N MET A 13 -9.47 -4.81 -13.47
CA MET A 13 -8.28 -5.00 -12.64
C MET A 13 -7.47 -3.71 -12.48
N THR A 14 -7.28 -2.94 -13.55
CA THR A 14 -6.55 -1.67 -13.48
C THR A 14 -7.29 -0.64 -12.61
N ALA A 15 -8.62 -0.57 -12.70
CA ALA A 15 -9.42 0.32 -11.85
C ALA A 15 -9.30 -0.04 -10.36
N VAL A 16 -9.39 -1.33 -10.01
CA VAL A 16 -9.23 -1.80 -8.62
C VAL A 16 -7.85 -1.48 -8.05
N LEU A 17 -6.80 -1.50 -8.88
CA LEU A 17 -5.44 -1.17 -8.45
C LEU A 17 -5.20 0.34 -8.26
N LEU A 18 -5.93 1.20 -8.98
CA LEU A 18 -5.73 2.66 -8.94
C LEU A 18 -6.53 3.37 -7.84
N ILE A 19 -7.70 2.84 -7.46
CA ILE A 19 -8.56 3.42 -6.40
C ILE A 19 -7.84 3.57 -5.05
N PRO A 20 -7.14 2.56 -4.51
CA PRO A 20 -6.46 2.70 -3.22
C PRO A 20 -5.31 3.71 -3.28
N ALA A 21 -4.59 3.83 -4.41
CA ALA A 21 -3.48 4.76 -4.58
C ALA A 21 -3.86 6.24 -4.38
N MET A 22 -5.11 6.61 -4.69
CA MET A 22 -5.61 7.97 -4.49
C MET A 22 -5.91 8.28 -3.02
N SER A 23 -6.30 7.27 -2.21
CA SER A 23 -6.68 7.47 -0.81
C SER A 23 -5.48 7.63 0.12
N ILE A 24 -4.35 6.98 -0.21
CA ILE A 24 -3.12 7.01 0.61
C ILE A 24 -2.41 8.37 0.52
N ALA A 25 -2.46 9.03 -0.64
CA ALA A 25 -1.79 10.32 -0.83
C ALA A 25 -2.29 11.43 0.11
N TYR A 26 -3.58 11.42 0.47
CA TYR A 26 -4.16 12.41 1.39
C TYR A 26 -3.85 12.10 2.86
N ALA A 27 -3.79 10.82 3.24
CA ALA A 27 -3.57 10.41 4.62
C ALA A 27 -2.10 10.59 5.06
N GLU A 28 -1.15 10.43 4.14
CA GLU A 28 0.28 10.52 4.45
C GLU A 28 0.80 11.96 4.56
N ALA A 29 0.14 12.96 3.95
CA ALA A 29 0.62 14.34 4.00
C ALA A 29 0.30 15.04 5.33
N VAL A 30 -0.88 14.81 5.91
CA VAL A 30 -1.39 15.57 7.07
C VAL A 30 -0.53 15.47 8.34
N PRO A 31 0.10 14.32 8.70
CA PRO A 31 0.89 14.22 9.91
C PRO A 31 2.16 15.10 9.92
N TYR A 32 2.73 15.42 8.75
CA TYR A 32 4.02 16.10 8.63
C TYR A 32 3.93 17.63 8.56
N LEU A 33 2.75 18.21 8.33
CA LEU A 33 2.58 19.66 8.18
C LEU A 33 2.50 20.44 9.51
N GLY A 34 2.54 19.77 10.66
CA GLY A 34 2.61 20.45 11.97
C GLY A 34 1.31 21.15 12.37
N ASN A 35 1.34 22.50 12.47
CA ASN A 35 0.21 23.35 12.88
C ASN A 35 -0.82 23.48 11.73
N VAL A 36 -1.52 22.38 11.44
CA VAL A 36 -2.58 22.35 10.42
C VAL A 36 -3.96 22.28 11.04
N GLY A 37 -4.81 23.23 10.67
CA GLY A 37 -6.23 23.22 10.99
C GLY A 37 -6.97 22.08 10.28
N PRO A 38 -8.26 21.86 10.61
CA PRO A 38 -9.07 20.76 10.08
C PRO A 38 -9.23 20.75 8.55
N GLU A 39 -8.99 21.89 7.89
CA GLU A 39 -9.03 22.05 6.43
C GLU A 39 -7.63 22.10 5.78
N GLY A 40 -6.56 21.75 6.53
CA GLY A 40 -5.18 21.77 6.01
C GLY A 40 -4.52 23.15 5.98
N GLN A 41 -5.13 24.16 6.61
CA GLN A 41 -4.61 25.51 6.74
C GLN A 41 -3.41 25.52 7.70
N THR A 42 -2.27 26.11 7.31
CA THR A 42 -1.10 26.25 8.18
C THR A 42 -1.24 27.45 9.12
N GLY A 43 -0.82 27.30 10.37
CA GLY A 43 -0.82 28.40 11.36
C GLY A 43 -2.12 28.59 12.14
N SER A 44 -3.06 27.63 12.09
CA SER A 44 -4.39 27.80 12.67
C SER A 44 -4.46 27.80 14.20
N TYR A 45 -3.54 27.11 14.89
CA TYR A 45 -3.54 27.02 16.35
C TYR A 45 -2.53 27.97 16.99
N THR A 46 -2.89 28.48 18.17
CA THR A 46 -1.94 29.14 19.07
C THR A 46 -0.92 28.14 19.63
N LEU A 47 0.21 28.62 20.17
CA LEU A 47 1.27 27.76 20.70
C LEU A 47 0.77 26.83 21.82
N GLU A 48 -0.11 27.33 22.68
CA GLU A 48 -0.65 26.57 23.81
C GLU A 48 -1.65 25.51 23.36
N GLU A 49 -2.51 25.82 22.39
CA GLU A 49 -3.42 24.85 21.78
C GLU A 49 -2.66 23.76 21.04
N ALA A 50 -1.61 24.12 20.29
CA ALA A 50 -0.74 23.17 19.62
C ALA A 50 -0.03 22.26 20.63
N LEU A 51 0.44 22.81 21.76
CA LEU A 51 1.09 22.04 22.82
C LEU A 51 0.10 21.06 23.48
N LYS A 52 -1.11 21.51 23.81
CA LYS A 52 -2.17 20.66 24.37
C LYS A 52 -2.57 19.54 23.40
N LEU A 53 -2.68 19.84 22.11
CA LEU A 53 -3.00 18.86 21.09
C LEU A 53 -1.88 17.82 20.90
N SER A 54 -0.62 18.25 20.91
CA SER A 54 0.53 17.34 20.80
C SER A 54 0.62 16.39 21.99
N GLN A 55 0.41 16.88 23.22
CA GLN A 55 0.34 16.02 24.41
C GLN A 55 -0.80 15.00 24.32
N ALA A 56 -1.98 15.41 23.85
CA ALA A 56 -3.10 14.51 23.65
C ALA A 56 -2.80 13.44 22.57
N ARG A 57 -2.07 13.79 21.51
CA ARG A 57 -1.62 12.82 20.48
C ARG A 57 -0.63 11.81 21.06
N VAL A 58 0.32 12.24 21.89
CA VAL A 58 1.28 11.36 22.57
C VAL A 58 0.57 10.40 23.52
N ALA A 59 -0.38 10.90 24.32
CA ALA A 59 -1.18 10.07 25.22
C ALA A 59 -1.99 9.01 24.44
N LYS A 60 -2.69 9.43 23.37
CA LYS A 60 -3.44 8.50 22.51
C LYS A 60 -2.55 7.49 21.80
N ALA A 61 -1.35 7.87 21.38
CA ALA A 61 -0.38 6.95 20.78
C ALA A 61 0.17 5.94 21.79
N ALA A 62 0.39 6.36 23.03
CA ALA A 62 0.81 5.47 24.12
C ALA A 62 -0.28 4.45 24.49
N GLU A 63 -1.54 4.90 24.50
CA GLU A 63 -2.72 4.05 24.74
C GLU A 63 -3.00 3.09 23.58
N ASN A 64 -2.64 3.45 22.35
CA ASN A 64 -2.89 2.68 21.14
C ASN A 64 -1.58 2.30 20.43
N LYS A 65 -0.88 1.30 20.96
CA LYS A 65 0.43 0.82 20.45
C LYS A 65 0.46 0.42 18.96
N GLY A 66 -0.69 0.25 18.31
CA GLY A 66 -0.81 -0.02 16.86
C GLY A 66 -0.89 1.21 15.96
N LEU A 67 -1.05 2.43 16.52
CA LEU A 67 -1.23 3.68 15.77
C LEU A 67 0.05 4.52 15.65
N GLY A 68 1.15 4.09 16.27
CA GLY A 68 2.31 4.93 16.58
C GLY A 68 3.38 5.16 15.51
N SER A 69 3.14 4.85 14.23
CA SER A 69 4.16 5.04 13.17
C SER A 69 3.63 5.67 11.88
N GLY A 70 2.31 5.87 11.75
CA GLY A 70 1.67 6.22 10.47
C GLY A 70 1.72 5.12 9.40
N THR A 71 2.71 4.23 9.47
CA THR A 71 2.84 3.00 8.68
C THR A 71 2.32 1.81 9.49
N PRO A 72 1.09 1.34 9.25
CA PRO A 72 0.57 0.18 9.97
C PRO A 72 1.37 -1.06 9.55
N TYR A 73 2.19 -1.67 10.43
CA TYR A 73 3.03 -2.82 10.01
C TYR A 73 2.21 -4.01 9.47
N PHE A 74 1.06 -4.31 10.10
CA PHE A 74 0.23 -5.48 9.81
C PHE A 74 -1.09 -5.17 9.07
N ALA A 75 -1.35 -3.91 8.69
CA ALA A 75 -2.51 -3.64 7.82
C ALA A 75 -2.25 -4.14 6.40
N VAL A 76 -3.33 -4.28 5.61
CA VAL A 76 -3.25 -4.60 4.18
C VAL A 76 -2.40 -3.57 3.43
N ASP A 77 -2.54 -2.28 3.78
CA ASP A 77 -1.73 -1.17 3.25
C ASP A 77 -0.41 -0.99 4.01
N GLY A 78 -0.08 -1.94 4.87
CA GLY A 78 1.09 -1.95 5.71
C GLY A 78 2.34 -2.52 5.07
N ILE A 79 3.49 -2.43 5.75
CA ILE A 79 4.75 -3.00 5.24
C ILE A 79 4.61 -4.52 5.03
N PHE A 80 4.05 -5.26 6.00
CA PHE A 80 3.85 -6.70 5.84
C PHE A 80 2.71 -7.04 4.88
N GLY A 81 1.68 -6.19 4.78
CA GLY A 81 0.61 -6.34 3.78
C GLY A 81 1.12 -6.17 2.35
N ALA A 82 1.86 -5.08 2.10
CA ALA A 82 2.54 -4.82 0.83
C ALA A 82 3.58 -5.90 0.51
N LEU A 83 4.32 -6.40 1.51
CA LEU A 83 5.24 -7.53 1.33
C LEU A 83 4.48 -8.81 0.95
N GLY A 84 3.35 -9.10 1.58
CA GLY A 84 2.51 -10.25 1.25
C GLY A 84 1.93 -10.18 -0.16
N ILE A 85 1.42 -9.02 -0.56
CA ILE A 85 0.87 -8.81 -1.92
C ILE A 85 1.99 -8.91 -2.97
N SER A 86 3.13 -8.24 -2.75
CA SER A 86 4.25 -8.26 -3.71
C SER A 86 4.85 -9.66 -3.86
N THR A 87 5.12 -10.37 -2.75
CA THR A 87 5.60 -11.76 -2.81
C THR A 87 4.57 -12.71 -3.41
N GLY A 88 3.27 -12.50 -3.15
CA GLY A 88 2.20 -13.26 -3.79
C GLY A 88 2.19 -13.09 -5.31
N VAL A 89 2.23 -11.85 -5.80
CA VAL A 89 2.18 -11.55 -7.25
C VAL A 89 3.47 -11.97 -7.94
N PHE A 90 4.62 -11.46 -7.50
CA PHE A 90 5.89 -11.76 -8.16
C PHE A 90 6.34 -13.21 -7.94
N GLY A 91 6.10 -13.76 -6.75
CA GLY A 91 6.41 -15.16 -6.44
C GLY A 91 5.55 -16.12 -7.25
N SER A 92 4.25 -15.85 -7.44
CA SER A 92 3.39 -16.70 -8.27
C SER A 92 3.78 -16.67 -9.76
N ILE A 93 4.13 -15.48 -10.29
CA ILE A 93 4.64 -15.36 -11.67
C ILE A 93 5.96 -16.11 -11.82
N ALA A 94 6.90 -15.92 -10.89
CA ALA A 94 8.19 -16.61 -10.90
C ALA A 94 8.01 -18.13 -10.83
N PHE A 95 7.14 -18.61 -9.96
CA PHE A 95 6.81 -20.04 -9.84
C PHE A 95 6.21 -20.60 -11.14
N ALA A 96 5.27 -19.89 -11.75
CA ALA A 96 4.65 -20.31 -13.01
C ALA A 96 5.69 -20.40 -14.16
N LEU A 97 6.59 -19.42 -14.27
CA LEU A 97 7.67 -19.43 -15.25
C LEU A 97 8.68 -20.54 -14.98
N PHE A 98 9.05 -20.76 -13.72
CA PHE A 98 9.94 -21.83 -13.30
C PHE A 98 9.37 -23.22 -13.61
N ALA A 99 8.11 -23.46 -13.26
CA ALA A 99 7.41 -24.71 -13.54
C ALA A 99 7.27 -24.99 -15.04
N LYS A 100 6.99 -23.94 -15.84
CA LYS A 100 6.89 -24.02 -17.30
C LYS A 100 8.26 -24.22 -17.95
N GLY A 101 9.30 -23.56 -17.43
CA GLY A 101 10.68 -23.68 -17.90
C GLY A 101 11.22 -25.10 -17.80
N ARG A 102 10.80 -25.88 -16.79
CA ARG A 102 11.15 -27.30 -16.65
C ARG A 102 10.52 -28.24 -17.67
N LYS A 103 9.44 -27.83 -18.35
CA LYS A 103 8.67 -28.69 -19.28
C LYS A 103 8.80 -28.26 -20.74
N GLY A 104 9.58 -27.22 -21.02
CA GLY A 104 9.76 -26.66 -22.36
C GLY A 104 10.70 -27.48 -23.25
N LYS A 105 10.63 -27.24 -24.56
CA LYS A 105 11.49 -27.86 -25.59
C LYS A 105 13.00 -27.65 -25.32
N TYR A 106 13.33 -26.58 -24.59
CA TYR A 106 14.69 -26.23 -24.16
C TYR A 106 15.09 -26.80 -22.79
N ALA A 107 14.19 -27.49 -22.09
CA ALA A 107 14.46 -28.12 -20.79
C ALA A 107 15.21 -29.46 -20.93
N ALA A 108 15.06 -30.11 -22.09
CA ALA A 108 15.88 -31.25 -22.47
C ALA A 108 16.97 -30.75 -23.42
N GLN A 109 18.12 -30.31 -22.87
CA GLN A 109 19.32 -30.13 -23.68
C GLN A 109 19.62 -31.45 -24.41
N GLY A 110 19.77 -31.41 -25.74
CA GLY A 110 20.16 -32.58 -26.55
C GLY A 110 19.09 -33.19 -27.46
N ARG A 111 17.93 -32.55 -27.67
CA ARG A 111 16.96 -32.93 -28.70
C ARG A 111 16.96 -31.92 -29.85
N GLY A 112 18.08 -31.85 -30.56
CA GLY A 112 18.12 -31.39 -31.96
C GLY A 112 17.63 -32.49 -32.88
#